data_AF-A0A2D4I435-F1
#
_entry.id   AF-A0A2D4I435-F1
#
_cell.length_a   1.000
_cell.length_b   1.000
_cell.length_c   1.000
_cell.angle_alpha   90.00
_cell.angle_beta   90.00
_cell.angle_gamma   90.00
#
_symmetry.space_group_name_H-M   'P 1'
#
loop_
_entity.id
_entity.type
_entity.pdbx_description
1 polymer ?
#
loop_
_entity_poly.entity_id
_entity_poly.type
_entity_poly.pdbx_seq_one_letter_code
_entity_poly.pdbx_strand_id
1 'polypeptide(L)'
;LNTCFYVVNKHTGQTLPVQYHSKAFCYFHQINAFEDQGCIVLDLCCFDDGKVFDTFRLQNLHKAGEALDQTYNMLPKPFPRRFVLPIAVSSKASVGQNLNPLSYTLAEAVKEADGKIWCTPESLHNEDLKEAGGVEFPQINYAHYSGKKYRYFYGCGFGHVVGDSLIKVDTETKEMKIWREKSMYPSEPIFVPEPNSSGAEDKGVILSVVLTPKQNEGSFLLVLDAQNFTELGRTEIPVQIPCGFHGGFVPNTNAPC
;
A
#
# COMPACT_ATOMS: atom_id res chain seq x y z
N LEU A 1 5.59 -21.43 -10.73
CA LEU A 1 4.39 -20.54 -10.70
C LEU A 1 4.83 -19.15 -11.11
N ASN A 2 3.96 -18.40 -11.78
CA ASN A 2 4.17 -17.00 -12.14
C ASN A 2 2.89 -16.21 -11.83
N THR A 3 3.03 -14.89 -11.71
CA THR A 3 1.87 -13.99 -11.64
C THR A 3 1.56 -13.50 -13.06
N CYS A 4 0.28 -13.48 -13.43
CA CYS A 4 -0.18 -12.98 -14.72
C CYS A 4 -1.04 -11.73 -14.51
N PHE A 5 -0.76 -10.66 -15.27
CA PHE A 5 -1.58 -9.46 -15.28
C PHE A 5 -2.46 -9.43 -16.53
N TYR A 6 -3.76 -9.22 -16.32
CA TYR A 6 -4.74 -9.04 -17.37
C TYR A 6 -5.23 -7.60 -17.32
N VAL A 7 -5.16 -6.91 -18.46
CA VAL A 7 -5.67 -5.55 -18.59
C VAL A 7 -6.95 -5.60 -19.39
N VAL A 8 -8.03 -5.05 -18.83
CA VAL A 8 -9.34 -5.00 -19.47
C VAL A 8 -9.74 -3.55 -19.65
N ASN A 9 -10.14 -3.18 -20.86
CA ASN A 9 -10.67 -1.86 -21.14
C ASN A 9 -12.00 -1.69 -20.39
N LYS A 10 -12.04 -0.78 -19.42
CA LYS A 10 -13.20 -0.55 -18.56
C LYS A 10 -14.46 -0.12 -19.31
N HIS A 11 -14.33 0.54 -20.46
CA HIS A 11 -15.46 1.03 -21.26
C HIS A 11 -16.02 -0.04 -22.19
N THR A 12 -15.17 -0.88 -22.78
CA THR A 12 -15.58 -1.88 -23.77
C THR A 12 -15.69 -3.30 -23.23
N GLY A 13 -15.13 -3.57 -22.05
CA GLY A 13 -15.01 -4.90 -21.46
C GLY A 13 -14.03 -5.82 -22.18
N GLN A 14 -13.30 -5.32 -23.18
CA GLN A 14 -12.35 -6.12 -23.96
C GLN A 14 -11.00 -6.21 -23.25
N THR A 15 -10.48 -7.43 -23.14
CA THR A 15 -9.11 -7.67 -22.66
C THR A 15 -8.10 -7.22 -23.71
N LEU A 16 -7.01 -6.58 -23.29
CA LEU A 16 -5.89 -6.33 -24.17
C LEU A 16 -5.29 -7.66 -24.66
N PRO A 17 -4.84 -7.75 -25.93
CA PRO A 17 -4.24 -8.98 -26.46
C PRO A 17 -2.93 -9.38 -25.78
N VAL A 18 -2.20 -8.40 -25.25
CA VAL A 18 -0.95 -8.64 -24.52
C VAL A 18 -1.24 -9.15 -23.11
N GLN A 19 -0.49 -10.18 -22.71
CA GLN A 19 -0.48 -10.69 -21.34
C GLN A 19 0.90 -10.43 -20.75
N TYR A 20 0.91 -9.95 -19.51
CA TYR A 20 2.15 -9.68 -18.79
C TYR A 20 2.35 -10.72 -17.70
N HIS A 21 3.61 -11.08 -17.47
CA HIS A 21 4.00 -12.08 -16.49
C HIS A 21 5.03 -11.51 -15.53
N SER A 22 5.08 -12.01 -14.31
CA SER A 22 6.17 -11.74 -13.39
C SER A 22 6.51 -12.98 -12.58
N LYS A 23 7.63 -12.95 -11.85
CA LYS A 23 7.91 -13.93 -10.81
C LYS A 23 6.69 -14.02 -9.88
N ALA A 24 6.37 -15.22 -9.40
CA ALA A 24 5.23 -15.38 -8.49
C ALA A 24 5.39 -14.51 -7.25
N PHE A 25 4.30 -13.85 -6.86
CA PHE A 25 4.13 -13.11 -5.62
C PHE A 25 2.65 -13.17 -5.22
N CYS A 26 2.35 -12.84 -3.97
CA CYS A 26 1.00 -12.64 -3.47
C CYS A 26 0.80 -11.15 -3.11
N TYR A 27 -0.43 -10.66 -3.14
CA TYR A 27 -0.78 -9.33 -2.65
C TYR A 27 -2.21 -9.35 -2.14
N PHE A 28 -2.53 -8.49 -1.17
CA PHE A 28 -3.92 -8.22 -0.79
C PHE A 28 -4.38 -6.91 -1.40
N HIS A 29 -3.60 -5.84 -1.18
CA HIS A 29 -4.02 -4.49 -1.53
C HIS A 29 -3.21 -3.90 -2.69
N GLN A 30 -3.94 -3.32 -3.63
CA GLN A 30 -3.40 -2.39 -4.60
C GLN A 30 -3.31 -1.01 -3.94
N ILE A 31 -2.20 -0.32 -4.15
CA ILE A 31 -1.97 1.05 -3.64
C ILE A 31 -2.66 2.04 -4.57
N ASN A 32 -2.28 2.05 -5.84
CA ASN A 32 -2.92 2.83 -6.90
C ASN A 32 -2.58 2.24 -8.27
N ALA A 33 -3.30 2.64 -9.31
CA ALA A 33 -2.91 2.40 -10.70
C ALA A 33 -3.26 3.61 -11.56
N PHE A 34 -2.44 3.95 -12.55
CA PHE A 34 -2.67 5.09 -13.42
C PHE A 34 -2.04 4.90 -14.80
N GLU A 35 -2.48 5.69 -15.77
CA GLU A 35 -1.91 5.70 -17.13
C GLU A 35 -0.87 6.83 -17.27
N ASP A 36 0.29 6.54 -17.87
CA ASP A 36 1.31 7.52 -18.24
C ASP A 36 2.07 7.04 -19.49
N GLN A 37 2.22 7.91 -20.49
CA GLN A 37 2.94 7.65 -21.76
C GLN A 37 2.64 6.28 -22.40
N GLY A 38 1.36 5.91 -22.46
CA GLY A 38 0.92 4.65 -23.08
C GLY A 38 1.20 3.40 -22.26
N CYS A 39 1.52 3.55 -20.97
CA CYS A 39 1.69 2.45 -20.03
C CYS A 39 0.70 2.58 -18.87
N ILE A 40 0.35 1.44 -18.27
CA ILE A 40 -0.30 1.40 -16.95
C ILE A 40 0.80 1.21 -15.92
N VAL A 41 0.86 2.12 -14.96
CA VAL A 41 1.68 2.00 -13.75
C VAL A 41 0.80 1.40 -12.66
N LEU A 42 1.27 0.32 -12.03
CA LEU A 42 0.53 -0.43 -11.03
C LEU A 42 1.37 -0.60 -9.77
N ASP A 43 0.91 -0.06 -8.65
CA ASP A 43 1.59 -0.13 -7.37
C ASP A 43 0.83 -1.06 -6.42
N LEU A 44 1.52 -2.04 -5.84
CA LEU A 44 0.94 -3.12 -5.03
C LEU A 44 1.72 -3.34 -3.74
N CYS A 45 1.04 -3.73 -2.64
CA CYS A 45 1.69 -4.28 -1.46
C CYS A 45 1.93 -5.79 -1.65
N CYS A 46 3.16 -6.18 -1.98
CA CYS A 46 3.48 -7.55 -2.39
C CYS A 46 4.21 -8.37 -1.32
N PHE A 47 3.81 -9.63 -1.20
CA PHE A 47 4.49 -10.69 -0.48
C PHE A 47 5.23 -11.62 -1.46
N ASP A 48 6.42 -12.08 -1.10
CA ASP A 48 7.21 -12.97 -1.97
C ASP A 48 6.65 -14.40 -2.07
N ASP A 49 5.81 -14.81 -1.13
CA ASP A 49 5.12 -16.09 -1.17
C ASP A 49 3.70 -16.01 -0.59
N GLY A 50 2.94 -17.10 -0.75
CA GLY A 50 1.56 -17.21 -0.27
C GLY A 50 1.42 -17.69 1.18
N LYS A 51 2.51 -17.83 1.95
CA LYS A 51 2.42 -18.34 3.34
C LYS A 51 1.72 -17.37 4.28
N VAL A 52 1.54 -16.11 3.86
CA VAL A 52 0.82 -15.09 4.60
C VAL A 52 -0.60 -15.53 5.00
N PHE A 53 -1.27 -16.33 4.16
CA PHE A 53 -2.60 -16.88 4.46
C PHE A 53 -2.60 -17.86 5.64
N ASP A 54 -1.53 -18.62 5.83
CA ASP A 54 -1.43 -19.56 6.94
C ASP A 54 -1.25 -18.82 8.27
N THR A 55 -0.57 -17.66 8.25
CA THR A 55 -0.29 -16.92 9.48
C THR A 55 -1.50 -16.18 10.02
N PHE A 56 -2.38 -15.65 9.17
CA PHE A 56 -3.59 -14.94 9.64
C PHE A 56 -4.73 -15.86 10.12
N ARG A 57 -4.48 -17.16 10.30
CA ARG A 57 -5.42 -18.05 11.00
C ARG A 57 -5.52 -17.65 12.47
N LEU A 58 -6.74 -17.60 13.02
CA LEU A 58 -7.01 -17.22 14.42
C LEU A 58 -6.15 -17.98 15.44
N GLN A 59 -5.87 -19.26 15.17
CA GLN A 59 -5.02 -20.12 16.01
C GLN A 59 -3.60 -19.55 16.20
N ASN A 60 -3.06 -18.90 15.17
CA ASN A 60 -1.77 -18.24 15.21
C ASN A 60 -1.85 -16.86 15.87
N LEU A 61 -2.95 -16.12 15.65
CA LEU A 61 -3.18 -14.80 16.24
C LEU A 61 -3.45 -14.84 17.75
N HIS A 62 -3.90 -15.97 18.30
CA HIS A 62 -4.10 -16.17 19.74
C HIS A 62 -2.83 -16.58 20.50
N LYS A 63 -1.68 -16.75 19.81
CA LYS A 63 -0.41 -17.04 20.47
C LYS A 63 0.09 -15.82 21.25
N ALA A 64 0.93 -16.07 22.25
CA ALA A 64 1.55 -15.02 23.07
C ALA A 64 3.01 -15.37 23.38
N GLY A 65 3.80 -14.35 23.77
CA GLY A 65 5.22 -14.50 24.12
C GLY A 65 6.04 -15.09 22.97
N GLU A 66 7.01 -15.95 23.29
CA GLU A 66 7.95 -16.53 22.31
C GLU A 66 7.25 -17.23 21.12
N ALA A 67 6.09 -17.85 21.33
CA ALA A 67 5.35 -18.50 20.26
C ALA A 67 4.78 -17.49 19.24
N LEU A 68 4.42 -16.29 19.69
CA LEU A 68 4.01 -15.19 18.82
C LEU A 68 5.21 -14.60 18.08
N ASP A 69 6.35 -14.44 18.76
CA ASP A 69 7.59 -13.95 18.15
C ASP A 69 8.08 -14.89 17.05
N GLN A 70 8.04 -16.20 17.28
CA GLN A 70 8.35 -17.21 16.26
C GLN A 70 7.40 -17.11 15.07
N THR A 71 6.10 -16.91 15.34
CA THR A 71 5.10 -16.73 14.29
C THR A 71 5.39 -15.47 13.48
N TYR A 72 5.76 -14.38 14.13
CA TYR A 72 6.16 -13.12 13.50
C TYR A 72 7.40 -13.26 12.62
N ASN A 73 8.45 -13.92 13.12
CA ASN A 73 9.71 -14.07 12.39
C ASN A 73 9.58 -14.92 11.11
N MET A 74 8.54 -15.75 11.02
CA MET A 74 8.22 -16.53 9.82
C MET A 74 7.27 -15.80 8.86
N LEU A 75 6.76 -14.61 9.22
CA LEU A 75 5.82 -13.88 8.38
C LEU A 75 6.50 -13.36 7.10
N PRO A 76 5.96 -13.69 5.92
CA PRO A 76 6.26 -12.91 4.72
C PRO A 76 5.87 -11.45 4.97
N LYS A 77 6.76 -10.53 4.59
CA LYS A 77 6.54 -9.10 4.77
C LYS A 77 5.98 -8.48 3.48
N PRO A 78 5.00 -7.57 3.58
CA PRO A 78 4.50 -6.87 2.41
C PRO A 78 5.42 -5.69 2.07
N PHE A 79 5.90 -5.66 0.83
CA PHE A 79 6.70 -4.55 0.32
C PHE A 79 6.05 -3.90 -0.89
N PRO A 80 6.03 -2.56 -0.98
CA PRO A 80 5.37 -1.85 -2.06
C PRO A 80 6.22 -1.97 -3.34
N ARG A 81 5.59 -2.44 -4.42
CA ARG A 81 6.22 -2.71 -5.72
C ARG A 81 5.46 -2.02 -6.84
N ARG A 82 6.20 -1.34 -7.71
CA ARG A 82 5.71 -0.69 -8.93
C ARG A 82 5.96 -1.56 -10.14
N PHE A 83 4.90 -1.87 -10.88
CA PHE A 83 4.94 -2.56 -12.17
C PHE A 83 4.57 -1.57 -13.28
N VAL A 84 5.14 -1.75 -14.47
CA VAL A 84 4.79 -0.98 -15.66
C VAL A 84 4.32 -1.93 -16.75
N LEU A 85 3.12 -1.69 -17.29
CA LEU A 85 2.45 -2.52 -18.28
C LEU A 85 2.19 -1.68 -19.55
N PRO A 86 3.05 -1.78 -20.59
CA PRO A 86 2.87 -1.02 -21.83
C PRO A 86 1.64 -1.46 -22.62
N ILE A 87 0.67 -0.56 -22.81
CA ILE A 87 -0.66 -0.86 -23.38
C ILE A 87 -0.55 -1.33 -24.84
N ALA A 88 0.28 -0.65 -25.63
CA ALA A 88 0.50 -0.96 -27.04
C ALA A 88 1.88 -1.57 -27.25
N VAL A 89 1.94 -2.89 -27.43
CA VAL A 89 3.20 -3.61 -27.72
C VAL A 89 3.32 -3.84 -29.22
N SER A 90 4.38 -3.29 -29.82
CA SER A 90 4.67 -3.49 -31.25
C SER A 90 5.02 -4.94 -31.55
N SER A 91 4.47 -5.48 -32.65
CA SER A 91 4.85 -6.80 -33.16
C SER A 91 6.33 -6.89 -33.55
N LYS A 92 6.96 -5.74 -33.82
CA LYS A 92 8.40 -5.61 -34.13
C LYS A 92 9.30 -5.54 -32.91
N ALA A 93 8.75 -5.58 -31.69
CA ALA A 93 9.56 -5.61 -30.47
C ALA A 93 10.53 -6.79 -30.50
N SER A 94 11.80 -6.51 -30.26
CA SER A 94 12.86 -7.53 -30.22
C SER A 94 12.86 -8.28 -28.90
N VAL A 95 13.30 -9.53 -28.91
CA VAL A 95 13.57 -10.27 -27.67
C VAL A 95 14.68 -9.55 -26.89
N GLY A 96 14.52 -9.45 -25.56
CA GLY A 96 15.42 -8.72 -24.66
C GLY A 96 15.19 -7.20 -24.64
N GLN A 97 14.26 -6.67 -25.44
CA GLN A 97 13.94 -5.25 -25.41
C GLN A 97 13.06 -4.91 -24.20
N ASN A 98 13.51 -3.96 -23.37
CA ASN A 98 12.65 -3.32 -22.38
C ASN A 98 11.68 -2.35 -23.08
N LEU A 99 10.38 -2.54 -22.82
CA LEU A 99 9.28 -1.81 -23.42
C LEU A 99 8.75 -0.68 -22.53
N ASN A 100 9.33 -0.49 -21.34
CA ASN A 100 9.01 0.65 -20.47
C ASN A 100 9.69 1.94 -20.99
N PRO A 101 8.94 2.99 -21.38
CA PRO A 101 9.49 4.27 -21.80
C PRO A 101 9.66 5.27 -20.64
N LEU A 102 9.17 4.97 -19.44
CA LEU A 102 9.07 5.90 -18.32
C LEU A 102 10.44 6.09 -17.65
N SER A 103 10.96 7.32 -17.69
CA SER A 103 12.30 7.64 -17.16
C SER A 103 12.41 7.72 -15.64
N TYR A 104 11.29 7.79 -14.93
CA TYR A 104 11.23 7.99 -13.48
C TYR A 104 11.09 6.69 -12.67
N THR A 105 11.07 5.54 -13.33
CA THR A 105 10.91 4.24 -12.68
C THR A 105 11.91 3.24 -13.23
N LEU A 106 12.41 2.39 -12.33
CA LEU A 106 13.32 1.31 -12.68
C LEU A 106 12.59 0.01 -13.06
N ALA A 107 11.25 0.02 -13.06
CA ALA A 107 10.48 -1.14 -13.45
C ALA A 107 10.74 -1.48 -14.93
N GLU A 108 10.67 -2.77 -15.27
CA GLU A 108 10.95 -3.25 -16.62
C GLU A 108 9.76 -4.05 -17.15
N ALA A 109 9.58 -4.02 -18.46
CA ALA A 109 8.65 -4.87 -19.19
C ALA A 109 9.36 -5.42 -20.42
N VAL A 110 9.98 -6.59 -20.31
CA VAL A 110 10.87 -7.15 -21.32
C VAL A 110 10.17 -8.23 -22.13
N LYS A 111 10.28 -8.17 -23.45
CA LYS A 111 9.84 -9.28 -24.31
C LYS A 111 10.88 -10.40 -24.26
N GLU A 112 10.51 -11.56 -23.75
CA GLU A 112 11.42 -12.70 -23.63
C GLU A 112 11.33 -13.67 -24.82
N ALA A 113 12.27 -14.63 -24.87
CA ALA A 113 12.37 -15.62 -25.95
C ALA A 113 11.13 -16.53 -26.08
N ASP A 114 10.35 -16.66 -25.00
CA ASP A 114 9.06 -17.37 -24.98
C ASP A 114 7.91 -16.57 -25.62
N GLY A 115 8.19 -15.35 -26.10
CA GLY A 115 7.25 -14.46 -26.74
C GLY A 115 6.37 -13.66 -25.77
N LYS A 116 6.53 -13.84 -24.46
CA LYS A 116 5.75 -13.14 -23.43
C LYS A 116 6.44 -11.86 -22.99
N ILE A 117 5.66 -10.96 -22.38
CA ILE A 117 6.20 -9.77 -21.73
C ILE A 117 6.38 -10.06 -20.24
N TRP A 118 7.62 -10.06 -19.78
CA TRP A 118 7.99 -10.27 -18.38
C TRP A 118 8.27 -8.94 -17.69
N CYS A 119 7.59 -8.73 -16.57
CA CYS A 119 7.66 -7.52 -15.77
C CYS A 119 8.53 -7.75 -14.53
N THR A 120 9.55 -6.91 -14.40
CA THR A 120 10.37 -6.79 -13.18
C THR A 120 9.94 -5.52 -12.45
N PRO A 121 9.47 -5.60 -11.20
CA PRO A 121 9.02 -4.40 -10.49
C PRO A 121 10.17 -3.54 -9.98
N GLU A 122 9.90 -2.26 -9.80
CA GLU A 122 10.70 -1.38 -8.93
C GLU A 122 10.18 -1.46 -7.48
N SER A 123 11.08 -1.51 -6.51
CA SER A 123 10.73 -1.34 -5.10
C SER A 123 10.45 0.13 -4.78
N LEU A 124 9.30 0.42 -4.15
CA LEU A 124 8.91 1.77 -3.72
C LEU A 124 9.30 2.07 -2.26
N HIS A 125 10.41 1.50 -1.80
CA HIS A 125 10.86 1.65 -0.43
C HIS A 125 12.38 1.64 -0.33
N ASN A 126 12.90 2.24 0.74
CA ASN A 126 14.29 2.13 1.15
C ASN A 126 14.48 0.98 2.16
N GLU A 127 15.69 0.83 2.72
CA GLU A 127 16.00 -0.22 3.69
C GLU A 127 15.22 -0.07 5.00
N ASP A 128 14.92 1.17 5.41
CA ASP A 128 14.23 1.47 6.65
C ASP A 128 12.84 0.81 6.73
N LEU A 129 12.14 0.64 5.60
CA LEU A 129 10.85 -0.04 5.59
C LEU A 129 10.97 -1.53 5.97
N LYS A 130 12.13 -2.15 5.75
CA LYS A 130 12.38 -3.53 6.21
C LYS A 130 12.39 -3.60 7.73
N GLU A 131 12.94 -2.59 8.40
CA GLU A 131 12.94 -2.48 9.86
C GLU A 131 11.52 -2.22 10.41
N ALA A 132 10.69 -1.52 9.65
CA ALA A 132 9.27 -1.33 9.96
C ALA A 132 8.40 -2.57 9.68
N GLY A 133 8.98 -3.65 9.14
CA GLY A 133 8.30 -4.91 8.86
C GLY A 133 7.39 -4.87 7.63
N GLY A 134 7.63 -3.96 6.69
CA GLY A 134 6.81 -3.78 5.50
C GLY A 134 5.63 -2.81 5.71
N VAL A 135 4.79 -2.68 4.69
CA VAL A 135 3.60 -1.81 4.71
C VAL A 135 2.40 -2.49 4.05
N GLU A 136 1.25 -2.41 4.71
CA GLU A 136 -0.04 -2.88 4.22
C GLU A 136 -1.15 -1.90 4.61
N PHE A 137 -2.39 -2.19 4.19
CA PHE A 137 -3.53 -1.27 4.32
C PHE A 137 -3.25 0.11 3.68
N PRO A 138 -2.83 0.13 2.40
CA PRO A 138 -2.45 1.36 1.73
C PRO A 138 -3.66 2.28 1.50
N GLN A 139 -3.47 3.56 1.79
CA GLN A 139 -4.40 4.65 1.54
C GLN A 139 -3.67 5.77 0.81
N ILE A 140 -4.38 6.51 -0.02
CA ILE A 140 -3.88 7.68 -0.76
C ILE A 140 -4.84 8.84 -0.58
N ASN A 141 -4.52 10.01 -1.15
CA ASN A 141 -5.51 11.04 -1.41
C ASN A 141 -6.49 10.58 -2.52
N TYR A 142 -7.38 9.65 -2.15
CA TYR A 142 -8.18 8.89 -3.10
C TYR A 142 -9.14 9.79 -3.90
N ALA A 143 -9.73 10.79 -3.23
CA ALA A 143 -10.67 11.73 -3.84
C ALA A 143 -10.09 12.48 -5.04
N HIS A 144 -8.78 12.77 -5.02
CA HIS A 144 -8.13 13.58 -6.06
C HIS A 144 -7.19 12.77 -6.98
N TYR A 145 -6.58 11.70 -6.47
CA TYR A 145 -5.46 10.98 -7.10
C TYR A 145 -5.70 9.50 -7.42
N SER A 146 -6.87 8.94 -7.08
CA SER A 146 -7.24 7.60 -7.55
C SER A 146 -7.25 7.56 -9.08
N GLY A 147 -6.57 6.58 -9.66
CA GLY A 147 -6.48 6.45 -11.13
C GLY A 147 -5.47 7.41 -11.79
N LYS A 148 -4.78 8.25 -11.01
CA LYS A 148 -3.88 9.30 -11.51
C LYS A 148 -2.47 9.15 -10.95
N LYS A 149 -1.50 9.73 -11.67
CA LYS A 149 -0.13 9.86 -11.17
C LYS A 149 -0.15 10.61 -9.84
N TYR A 150 0.55 10.05 -8.86
CA TYR A 150 0.52 10.44 -7.46
C TYR A 150 1.91 10.27 -6.86
N ARG A 151 2.16 10.85 -5.69
CA ARG A 151 3.44 10.83 -5.01
C ARG A 151 3.39 10.12 -3.66
N TYR A 152 2.31 10.24 -2.91
CA TYR A 152 2.25 9.79 -1.52
C TYR A 152 1.20 8.70 -1.29
N PHE A 153 1.58 7.69 -0.52
CA PHE A 153 0.62 6.80 0.12
C PHE A 153 0.94 6.64 1.61
N TYR A 154 -0.05 6.15 2.33
CA TYR A 154 -0.04 5.92 3.76
C TYR A 154 -0.40 4.46 4.02
N GLY A 155 0.11 3.85 5.09
CA GLY A 155 -0.26 2.48 5.44
C GLY A 155 0.16 2.11 6.87
N CYS A 156 -0.18 0.90 7.28
CA CYS A 156 0.24 0.30 8.53
C CYS A 156 1.59 -0.41 8.36
N GLY A 157 2.52 -0.17 9.29
CA GLY A 157 3.74 -0.96 9.42
C GLY A 157 3.48 -2.27 10.17
N PHE A 158 4.15 -3.35 9.76
CA PHE A 158 4.01 -4.70 10.32
C PHE A 158 5.29 -5.16 11.01
N GLY A 159 5.81 -4.31 11.91
CA GLY A 159 6.87 -4.64 12.87
C GLY A 159 6.43 -5.67 13.92
N HIS A 160 5.14 -6.01 13.92
CA HIS A 160 4.52 -7.07 14.70
C HIS A 160 3.50 -7.86 13.84
N VAL A 161 2.86 -8.90 14.40
CA VAL A 161 1.82 -9.70 13.69
C VAL A 161 0.58 -8.86 13.37
N VAL A 162 0.35 -7.82 14.17
CA VAL A 162 -0.65 -6.78 13.93
C VAL A 162 0.07 -5.48 13.59
N GLY A 163 -0.63 -4.55 12.93
CA GLY A 163 -0.09 -3.23 12.63
C GLY A 163 0.40 -2.52 13.91
N ASP A 164 1.64 -2.04 13.91
CA ASP A 164 2.30 -1.46 15.09
C ASP A 164 2.75 0.00 14.89
N SER A 165 2.49 0.52 13.69
CA SER A 165 2.91 1.84 13.28
C SER A 165 2.09 2.31 12.10
N LEU A 166 2.07 3.63 11.90
CA LEU A 166 1.61 4.25 10.68
C LEU A 166 2.84 4.70 9.89
N ILE A 167 2.74 4.63 8.57
CA ILE A 167 3.83 4.96 7.66
C ILE A 167 3.28 5.85 6.55
N LYS A 168 3.96 6.95 6.25
CA LYS A 168 3.84 7.71 5.00
C LYS A 168 5.02 7.35 4.11
N VAL A 169 4.78 7.08 2.83
CA VAL A 169 5.82 6.78 1.84
C VAL A 169 5.75 7.76 0.68
N ASP A 170 6.90 8.30 0.30
CA ASP A 170 7.10 9.08 -0.93
C ASP A 170 7.54 8.12 -2.06
N THR A 171 6.71 7.95 -3.08
CA THR A 171 6.98 6.98 -4.17
C THR A 171 8.07 7.44 -5.13
N GLU A 172 8.47 8.71 -5.11
CA GLU A 172 9.55 9.22 -5.94
C GLU A 172 10.89 9.05 -5.23
N THR A 173 10.99 9.56 -3.99
CA THR A 173 12.25 9.54 -3.22
C THR A 173 12.47 8.23 -2.47
N LYS A 174 11.42 7.43 -2.26
CA LYS A 174 11.38 6.20 -1.45
C LYS A 174 11.63 6.47 0.04
N GLU A 175 11.64 7.73 0.45
CA GLU A 175 11.71 8.13 1.85
C GLU A 175 10.36 7.90 2.55
N MET A 176 10.43 7.71 3.86
CA MET A 176 9.25 7.46 4.67
C MET A 176 9.25 8.27 5.96
N LYS A 177 8.06 8.44 6.53
CA LYS A 177 7.85 8.96 7.88
C LYS A 177 7.03 7.95 8.67
N ILE A 178 7.42 7.72 9.91
CA ILE A 178 6.78 6.73 10.78
C ILE A 178 6.24 7.41 12.02
N TRP A 179 4.98 7.10 12.35
CA TRP A 179 4.40 7.33 13.66
C TRP A 179 4.29 5.98 14.36
N ARG A 180 4.82 5.89 15.58
CA ARG A 180 4.79 4.69 16.41
C ARG A 180 4.80 5.09 17.87
N GLU A 181 3.96 4.45 18.66
CA GLU A 181 3.96 4.55 20.11
C GLU A 181 4.07 3.14 20.70
N LYS A 182 4.89 2.97 21.75
CA LYS A 182 5.17 1.64 22.31
C LYS A 182 3.88 1.00 22.82
N SER A 183 3.65 -0.26 22.44
CA SER A 183 2.48 -1.04 22.83
C SER A 183 1.15 -0.44 22.37
N MET A 184 1.16 0.29 21.25
CA MET A 184 -0.03 0.81 20.59
C MET A 184 -0.17 0.20 19.19
N TYR A 185 -1.40 -0.06 18.77
CA TYR A 185 -1.69 -0.77 17.53
C TYR A 185 -2.69 0.03 16.69
N PRO A 186 -2.23 0.82 15.70
CA PRO A 186 -3.10 1.65 14.88
C PRO A 186 -3.87 0.82 13.84
N SER A 187 -5.07 1.28 13.50
CA SER A 187 -5.85 0.82 12.34
C SER A 187 -5.34 1.47 11.05
N GLU A 188 -5.93 1.06 9.91
CA GLU A 188 -5.73 1.68 8.60
C GLU A 188 -5.73 3.23 8.67
N PRO A 189 -4.73 3.92 8.09
CA PRO A 189 -4.63 5.38 8.10
C PRO A 189 -5.49 6.02 7.00
N ILE A 190 -6.68 6.49 7.36
CA ILE A 190 -7.60 7.14 6.42
C ILE A 190 -7.14 8.57 6.15
N PHE A 191 -6.80 8.88 4.90
CA PHE A 191 -6.49 10.25 4.48
C PHE A 191 -7.76 11.08 4.29
N VAL A 192 -7.76 12.28 4.87
CA VAL A 192 -8.81 13.28 4.69
C VAL A 192 -8.18 14.57 4.14
N PRO A 193 -8.51 15.00 2.91
CA PRO A 193 -7.96 16.21 2.34
C PRO A 193 -8.43 17.44 3.11
N GLU A 194 -7.61 18.49 3.13
CA GLU A 194 -8.06 19.82 3.54
C GLU A 194 -9.25 20.27 2.64
N PRO A 195 -10.34 20.82 3.22
CA PRO A 195 -11.47 21.30 2.44
C PRO A 195 -11.05 22.35 1.39
N ASN A 196 -11.59 22.24 0.17
CA ASN A 196 -11.29 23.15 -0.95
C ASN A 196 -9.81 23.23 -1.34
N SER A 197 -9.01 22.21 -1.02
CA SER A 197 -7.59 22.18 -1.34
C SER A 197 -7.34 22.14 -2.87
N SER A 198 -6.64 23.17 -3.36
CA SER A 198 -5.80 23.12 -4.56
C SER A 198 -4.32 22.98 -4.20
N GLY A 199 -4.03 22.56 -2.96
CA GLY A 199 -2.70 22.52 -2.37
C GLY A 199 -1.91 21.27 -2.76
N ALA A 200 -0.85 21.00 -2.02
CA ALA A 200 -0.05 19.79 -2.20
C ALA A 200 -0.90 18.53 -2.00
N GLU A 201 -0.52 17.44 -2.67
CA GLU A 201 -1.21 16.14 -2.63
C GLU A 201 -1.45 15.62 -1.20
N ASP A 202 -0.50 15.86 -0.31
CA ASP A 202 -0.49 15.44 1.09
C ASP A 202 -1.05 16.50 2.05
N LYS A 203 -1.66 17.58 1.56
CA LYS A 203 -2.29 18.61 2.40
C LYS A 203 -3.62 18.12 2.95
N GLY A 204 -3.59 17.65 4.19
CA GLY A 204 -4.74 17.07 4.89
C GLY A 204 -4.32 16.42 6.20
N VAL A 205 -5.16 15.52 6.68
CA VAL A 205 -4.92 14.77 7.92
C VAL A 205 -5.04 13.26 7.70
N ILE A 206 -4.39 12.50 8.56
CA ILE A 206 -4.58 11.06 8.68
C ILE A 206 -5.39 10.77 9.94
N LEU A 207 -6.44 9.97 9.78
CA LEU A 207 -7.25 9.45 10.87
C LEU A 207 -6.93 7.96 11.07
N SER A 208 -6.67 7.55 12.30
CA SER A 208 -6.48 6.13 12.65
C SER A 208 -7.00 5.86 14.05
N VAL A 209 -7.71 4.76 14.25
CA VAL A 209 -8.11 4.29 15.57
C VAL A 209 -6.96 3.49 16.14
N VAL A 210 -6.44 3.90 17.29
CA VAL A 210 -5.32 3.26 17.96
C VAL A 210 -5.81 2.43 19.13
N LEU A 211 -5.45 1.15 19.11
CA LEU A 211 -5.81 0.20 20.15
C LEU A 211 -4.70 0.13 21.21
N THR A 212 -5.11 0.07 22.47
CA THR A 212 -4.22 -0.16 23.61
C THR A 212 -4.57 -1.49 24.28
N PRO A 213 -3.58 -2.35 24.56
CA PRO A 213 -3.81 -3.62 25.25
C PRO A 213 -4.04 -3.44 26.77
N LYS A 214 -3.93 -2.22 27.30
CA LYS A 214 -4.02 -1.96 28.73
C LYS A 214 -5.49 -1.83 29.16
N GLN A 215 -5.87 -2.58 30.20
CA GLN A 215 -7.25 -2.64 30.71
C GLN A 215 -7.85 -1.28 31.15
N ASN A 216 -7.01 -0.31 31.51
CA ASN A 216 -7.44 0.99 32.04
C ASN A 216 -7.25 2.16 31.06
N GLU A 217 -6.78 1.90 29.84
CA GLU A 217 -6.66 2.91 28.80
C GLU A 217 -7.67 2.59 27.70
N GLY A 218 -8.41 3.60 27.24
CA GLY A 218 -9.34 3.46 26.12
C GLY A 218 -8.60 3.39 24.79
N SER A 219 -9.26 2.87 23.76
CA SER A 219 -8.79 3.13 22.39
C SER A 219 -8.94 4.64 22.10
N PHE A 220 -8.19 5.19 21.16
CA PHE A 220 -8.34 6.60 20.79
C PHE A 220 -8.34 6.78 19.28
N LEU A 221 -9.04 7.82 18.82
CA LEU A 221 -8.91 8.30 17.45
C LEU A 221 -7.72 9.27 17.39
N LEU A 222 -6.67 8.88 16.66
CA LEU A 222 -5.50 9.69 16.38
C LEU A 222 -5.73 10.56 15.14
N VAL A 223 -5.25 11.80 15.20
CA VAL A 223 -5.18 12.73 14.06
C VAL A 223 -3.73 13.13 13.83
N LEU A 224 -3.18 12.77 12.67
CA LEU A 224 -1.85 13.22 12.24
C LEU A 224 -1.97 14.26 11.13
N ASP A 225 -1.03 15.21 11.10
CA ASP A 225 -0.78 16.03 9.92
C ASP A 225 -0.20 15.15 8.81
N ALA A 226 -0.84 15.12 7.64
CA ALA A 226 -0.45 14.19 6.58
C ALA A 226 0.85 14.58 5.84
N GLN A 227 1.38 15.81 6.04
CA GLN A 227 2.60 16.29 5.42
C GLN A 227 3.84 15.93 6.25
N ASN A 228 3.85 16.38 7.50
CA ASN A 228 4.96 16.22 8.43
C ASN A 228 4.85 14.94 9.27
N PHE A 229 3.67 14.31 9.28
CA PHE A 229 3.38 13.06 10.00
C PHE A 229 3.51 13.16 11.53
N THR A 230 3.25 14.36 12.06
CA THR A 230 3.22 14.64 13.50
C THR A 230 1.78 14.67 14.00
N GLU A 231 1.61 14.39 15.28
CA GLU A 231 0.29 14.35 15.92
C GLU A 231 -0.28 15.76 16.10
N LEU A 232 -1.50 15.96 15.61
CA LEU A 232 -2.29 17.17 15.82
C LEU A 232 -3.17 17.06 17.06
N GLY A 233 -3.61 15.84 17.39
CA GLY A 233 -4.38 15.54 18.59
C GLY A 233 -5.00 14.15 18.53
N ARG A 234 -5.66 13.78 19.63
CA ARG A 234 -6.40 12.52 19.75
C ARG A 234 -7.68 12.69 20.56
N THR A 235 -8.66 11.82 20.31
CA THR A 235 -9.90 11.72 21.09
C THR A 235 -10.00 10.35 21.73
N GLU A 236 -10.01 10.31 23.06
CA GLU A 236 -10.16 9.08 23.85
C GLU A 236 -11.56 8.49 23.71
N ILE A 237 -11.63 7.18 23.55
CA ILE A 237 -12.86 6.41 23.45
C ILE A 237 -12.92 5.49 24.68
N PRO A 238 -13.90 5.66 25.60
CA PRO A 238 -13.92 4.98 26.89
C PRO A 238 -14.36 3.50 26.79
N VAL A 239 -14.15 2.86 25.64
CA VAL A 239 -14.44 1.45 25.38
C VAL A 239 -13.31 0.81 24.57
N GLN A 240 -13.16 -0.50 24.71
CA GLN A 240 -12.25 -1.29 23.89
C GLN A 240 -12.83 -1.50 22.50
N ILE A 241 -12.07 -1.15 21.47
CA ILE A 241 -12.45 -1.37 20.07
C ILE A 241 -11.73 -2.63 19.57
N PRO A 242 -12.42 -3.60 18.94
CA PRO A 242 -11.75 -4.74 18.34
C PRO A 242 -10.91 -4.30 17.13
N CYS A 243 -9.86 -5.06 16.81
CA CYS A 243 -9.08 -4.84 15.60
C CYS A 243 -9.98 -4.92 14.35
N GLY A 244 -10.03 -3.83 13.60
CA GLY A 244 -10.74 -3.72 12.33
C GLY A 244 -9.80 -3.83 11.13
N PHE A 245 -10.37 -3.93 9.94
CA PHE A 245 -9.60 -3.99 8.69
C PHE A 245 -9.64 -2.66 7.95
N HIS A 246 -10.83 -2.22 7.53
CA HIS A 246 -10.99 -1.05 6.67
C HIS A 246 -12.00 -0.05 7.22
N GLY A 247 -11.83 1.20 6.80
CA GLY A 247 -12.77 2.28 7.07
C GLY A 247 -12.88 3.27 5.92
N GLY A 248 -13.63 4.33 6.15
CA GLY A 248 -13.74 5.45 5.23
C GLY A 248 -14.25 6.69 5.93
N PHE A 249 -13.84 7.86 5.46
CA PHE A 249 -14.34 9.14 5.93
C PHE A 249 -15.44 9.62 4.98
N VAL A 250 -16.60 9.97 5.53
CA VAL A 250 -17.70 10.56 4.77
C VAL A 250 -17.86 12.02 5.21
N PRO A 251 -17.55 13.00 4.34
CA PRO A 251 -17.72 14.40 4.69
C PRO A 251 -19.21 14.71 4.90
N ASN A 252 -19.52 15.53 5.91
CA ASN A 252 -20.88 16.01 6.08
C ASN A 252 -21.16 17.14 5.08
N THR A 253 -21.91 16.84 4.02
CA THR A 253 -22.25 17.82 2.96
C THR A 253 -23.32 18.84 3.38
N ASN A 254 -23.85 18.74 4.62
CA ASN A 254 -24.92 19.60 5.15
C ASN A 254 -24.51 20.44 6.37
N ALA A 255 -23.24 20.48 6.76
CA ALA A 255 -22.78 21.38 7.82
C ALA A 255 -22.65 22.82 7.26
N PRO A 256 -23.31 23.84 7.83
CA PRO A 256 -23.04 25.22 7.45
C PRO A 256 -21.56 25.54 7.76
N CYS A 257 -20.85 26.10 6.77
CA CYS A 257 -19.50 26.66 6.93
C CYS A 257 -19.45 27.72 8.03
#